data_AF-A0A836QJ46-F1
#
_entry.id   AF-A0A836QJ46-F1
#
_cell.length_a   1.000
_cell.length_b   1.000
_cell.length_c   1.000
_cell.angle_alpha   90.00
_cell.angle_beta   90.00
_cell.angle_gamma   90.00
#
_symmetry.space_group_name_H-M   'P 1'
#
loop_
_entity.id
_entity.type
_entity.pdbx_description
1 polymer ?
#
loop_
_entity_poly.entity_id
_entity_poly.type
_entity_poly.pdbx_seq_one_letter_code
_entity_poly.pdbx_strand_id
1 'polypeptide(L)'
;MDRVTMRGLAADEGWNVPFDSPFYPALPAHYEDVFFQLVFFRADPAAVVRFLPDPLQPSADGRCLAMGIRIPKCSAYGAFEEAVVQMACRFGDRMGWYCSHVWHNGPAGIAAGREIYGTPKFMADVEIASSGENASTKAGTGGTGEIEITSQTPDPATPQDLPDLAPSWRLKVIPRADGPGPAIKQ
;
A
#
# COMPACT_ATOMS: atom_id res chain seq x y z
N MET A 1 7.33 -25.66 35.26
CA MET A 1 7.96 -24.84 34.21
C MET A 1 8.35 -25.81 33.11
N ASP A 2 7.41 -26.12 32.24
CA ASP A 2 7.67 -27.09 31.17
C ASP A 2 8.45 -26.40 30.06
N ARG A 3 9.67 -26.91 29.85
CA ARG A 3 10.49 -26.55 28.70
C ARG A 3 9.72 -26.94 27.45
N VAL A 4 9.11 -25.96 26.79
CA VAL A 4 8.64 -26.10 25.41
C VAL A 4 9.84 -26.58 24.61
N THR A 5 9.79 -27.83 24.18
CA THR A 5 10.79 -28.41 23.29
C THR A 5 10.55 -27.71 21.96
N MET A 6 11.38 -26.72 21.62
CA MET A 6 11.34 -26.04 20.33
C MET A 6 11.64 -27.09 19.24
N ARG A 7 10.60 -27.74 18.73
CA ARG A 7 10.68 -28.50 17.47
C ARG A 7 10.95 -27.47 16.39
N GLY A 8 11.97 -27.72 15.55
CA GLY A 8 12.24 -26.87 14.39
C GLY A 8 11.04 -26.82 13.43
N LEU A 9 11.01 -25.82 12.54
CA LEU A 9 9.96 -25.65 11.55
C LEU A 9 9.86 -26.87 10.62
N ALA A 10 8.65 -27.39 10.41
CA ALA A 10 8.41 -28.43 9.42
C ALA A 10 8.60 -27.88 7.99
N ALA A 11 9.01 -28.75 7.05
CA ALA A 11 9.36 -28.32 5.69
C ALA A 11 8.17 -27.77 4.88
N ASP A 12 6.95 -28.11 5.28
CA ASP A 12 5.68 -27.71 4.66
C ASP A 12 4.92 -26.64 5.47
N GLU A 13 5.53 -26.11 6.53
CA GLU A 13 4.99 -25.03 7.35
C GLU A 13 5.80 -23.73 7.22
N GLY A 14 5.26 -22.63 7.74
CA GLY A 14 5.92 -21.33 7.78
C GLY A 14 4.98 -20.18 7.40
N TRP A 15 5.24 -19.01 7.99
CA TRP A 15 4.45 -17.81 7.73
C TRP A 15 5.29 -16.69 7.11
N ASN A 16 6.28 -16.20 7.85
CA ASN A 16 7.34 -15.32 7.38
C ASN A 16 8.59 -15.56 8.23
N VAL A 17 9.65 -14.78 7.98
CA VAL A 17 10.95 -14.95 8.64
C VAL A 17 11.23 -13.84 9.68
N PRO A 18 12.03 -14.12 10.72
CA PRO A 18 12.54 -15.44 11.14
C PRO A 18 11.42 -16.40 11.53
N PHE A 19 11.55 -17.70 11.25
CA PHE A 19 10.43 -18.64 11.39
C PHE A 19 9.96 -18.84 12.85
N ASP A 20 10.87 -18.69 13.82
CA ASP A 20 10.64 -18.85 15.25
C ASP A 20 10.27 -17.53 15.95
N SER A 21 10.37 -16.41 15.22
CA SER A 21 9.93 -15.09 15.65
C SER A 21 9.50 -14.26 14.44
N PRO A 22 8.36 -14.58 13.81
CA PRO A 22 7.88 -13.91 12.59
C PRO A 22 7.86 -12.38 12.75
N PHE A 23 8.37 -11.66 11.74
CA PHE A 23 8.50 -10.20 11.77
C PHE A 23 7.14 -9.47 11.83
N TYR A 24 6.08 -10.12 11.34
CA TYR A 24 4.70 -9.66 11.47
C TYR A 24 3.76 -10.85 11.74
N PRO A 25 2.64 -10.65 12.48
CA PRO A 25 1.73 -11.72 12.83
C PRO A 25 0.88 -12.19 11.63
N ALA A 26 0.12 -13.26 11.82
CA ALA A 26 -0.86 -13.72 10.84
C ALA A 26 -2.03 -12.73 10.70
N LEU A 27 -2.73 -12.83 9.57
CA LEU A 27 -3.94 -12.04 9.28
C LEU A 27 -5.14 -12.47 10.14
N PRO A 28 -6.14 -11.60 10.36
CA PRO A 28 -6.27 -10.23 9.86
C PRO A 28 -5.51 -9.19 10.69
N ALA A 29 -5.10 -8.10 10.02
CA ALA A 29 -4.68 -6.88 10.69
C ALA A 29 -5.89 -5.98 10.94
N HIS A 30 -5.99 -5.42 12.15
CA HIS A 30 -7.00 -4.43 12.51
C HIS A 30 -6.35 -3.06 12.58
N TYR A 31 -7.00 -2.07 11.96
CA TYR A 31 -6.57 -0.68 11.93
C TYR A 31 -7.62 0.17 12.64
N GLU A 32 -7.18 1.02 13.56
CA GLU A 32 -8.06 1.89 14.36
C GLU A 32 -7.67 3.35 14.14
N ASP A 33 -8.66 4.24 14.26
CA ASP A 33 -8.49 5.69 14.12
C ASP A 33 -7.80 6.09 12.80
N VAL A 34 -8.15 5.39 11.71
CA VAL A 34 -7.53 5.59 10.39
C VAL A 34 -7.98 6.91 9.79
N PHE A 35 -7.00 7.74 9.43
CA PHE A 35 -7.22 8.95 8.65
C PHE A 35 -6.90 8.69 7.18
N PHE A 36 -7.80 9.11 6.28
CA PHE A 36 -7.58 9.11 4.83
C PHE A 36 -7.70 10.54 4.28
N GLN A 37 -6.74 10.93 3.44
CA GLN A 37 -6.84 12.07 2.53
C GLN A 37 -6.89 11.52 1.11
N LEU A 38 -8.00 11.67 0.39
CA LEU A 38 -8.18 11.12 -0.96
C LEU A 38 -8.34 12.27 -1.96
N VAL A 39 -7.43 12.39 -2.93
CA VAL A 39 -7.48 13.41 -3.98
C VAL A 39 -7.45 12.75 -5.35
N PHE A 40 -8.60 12.78 -6.03
CA PHE A 40 -8.70 12.32 -7.41
C PHE A 40 -8.17 13.38 -8.38
N PHE A 41 -7.45 12.94 -9.39
CA PHE A 41 -6.96 13.80 -10.46
C PHE A 41 -6.97 13.05 -11.80
N ARG A 42 -6.68 13.77 -12.89
CA ARG A 42 -6.52 13.19 -14.21
C ARG A 42 -5.10 13.39 -14.69
N ALA A 43 -4.55 12.36 -15.31
CA ALA A 43 -3.27 12.38 -16.00
C ALA A 43 -3.48 12.00 -17.48
N ASP A 44 -2.49 12.30 -18.33
CA ASP A 44 -2.47 11.79 -19.70
C ASP A 44 -2.52 10.24 -19.67
N PRO A 45 -3.50 9.59 -20.33
CA PRO A 45 -3.56 8.13 -20.41
C PRO A 45 -2.27 7.50 -20.97
N ALA A 46 -1.55 8.20 -21.87
CA ALA A 46 -0.26 7.76 -22.40
C ALA A 46 0.88 7.86 -21.36
N ALA A 47 0.71 8.66 -20.32
CA ALA A 47 1.59 8.64 -19.16
C ALA A 47 1.23 7.52 -18.18
N VAL A 48 -0.07 7.31 -17.94
CA VAL A 48 -0.58 6.27 -17.03
C VAL A 48 -0.16 4.87 -17.48
N VAL A 49 -0.23 4.57 -18.79
CA VAL A 49 0.11 3.25 -19.33
C VAL A 49 1.52 2.80 -18.98
N ARG A 50 2.48 3.73 -18.80
CA ARG A 50 3.87 3.40 -18.45
C ARG A 50 4.03 2.82 -17.05
N PHE A 51 3.04 3.00 -16.18
CA PHE A 51 3.03 2.49 -14.82
C PHE A 51 2.17 1.23 -14.65
N LEU A 52 1.43 0.83 -15.69
CA LEU A 52 0.56 -0.33 -15.65
C LEU A 52 1.30 -1.55 -16.20
N PRO A 53 1.46 -2.63 -15.42
CA PRO A 53 1.97 -3.88 -15.96
C PRO A 53 0.93 -4.55 -16.86
N ASP A 54 1.40 -5.26 -17.88
CA ASP A 54 0.52 -6.11 -18.69
C ASP A 54 -0.23 -7.13 -17.80
N PRO A 55 -1.52 -7.40 -18.06
CA PRO A 55 -2.34 -6.89 -19.16
C PRO A 55 -3.29 -5.74 -18.74
N LEU A 56 -2.92 -4.96 -17.72
CA LEU A 56 -3.74 -3.83 -17.26
C LEU A 56 -3.78 -2.73 -18.33
N GLN A 57 -4.99 -2.21 -18.57
CA GLN A 57 -5.20 -1.11 -19.50
C GLN A 57 -5.62 0.15 -18.74
N PRO A 58 -5.13 1.34 -19.10
CA PRO A 58 -5.52 2.56 -18.41
C PRO A 58 -7.03 2.83 -18.60
N SER A 59 -7.64 3.50 -17.63
CA SER A 59 -8.95 4.12 -17.83
C SER A 59 -8.90 5.14 -18.97
N ALA A 60 -9.98 5.24 -19.74
CA ALA A 60 -10.04 6.10 -20.91
C ALA A 60 -9.86 7.59 -20.57
N ASP A 61 -10.26 8.00 -19.36
CA ASP A 61 -10.17 9.39 -18.89
C ASP A 61 -8.92 9.67 -18.04
N GLY A 62 -8.00 8.70 -17.92
CA GLY A 62 -6.73 8.86 -17.21
C GLY A 62 -6.90 9.16 -15.72
N ARG A 63 -7.97 8.64 -15.10
CA ARG A 63 -8.30 8.90 -13.70
C ARG A 63 -7.28 8.25 -12.76
N CYS A 64 -6.79 9.05 -11.82
CA CYS A 64 -5.83 8.66 -10.80
C CYS A 64 -6.28 9.10 -9.41
N LEU A 65 -5.65 8.55 -8.39
CA LEU A 65 -5.85 8.88 -6.98
C LEU A 65 -4.49 9.05 -6.32
N ALA A 66 -4.28 10.22 -5.71
CA ALA A 66 -3.22 10.45 -4.75
C ALA A 66 -3.84 10.42 -3.35
N MET A 67 -3.20 9.75 -2.42
CA MET A 67 -3.77 9.58 -1.08
C MET A 67 -2.71 9.59 0.01
N GLY A 68 -3.09 10.16 1.15
CA GLY A 68 -2.37 10.04 2.42
C GLY A 68 -3.17 9.19 3.39
N ILE A 69 -2.49 8.34 4.16
CA ILE A 69 -3.09 7.50 5.18
C ILE A 69 -2.26 7.59 6.45
N ARG A 70 -2.90 7.92 7.57
CA ARG A 70 -2.28 7.86 8.90
C ARG A 70 -3.00 6.85 9.77
N ILE A 71 -2.23 5.93 10.33
CA ILE A 71 -2.70 4.81 11.14
C ILE A 71 -1.98 4.87 12.49
N PRO A 72 -2.61 5.46 13.52
CA PRO A 72 -1.98 5.57 14.84
C PRO A 72 -1.98 4.23 15.60
N LYS A 73 -2.85 3.28 15.24
CA LYS A 73 -2.98 1.98 15.90
C LYS A 73 -3.23 0.88 14.87
N CYS A 74 -2.35 -0.11 14.86
CA CYS A 74 -2.52 -1.33 14.09
C CYS A 74 -2.15 -2.54 14.95
N SER A 75 -3.01 -3.56 14.97
CA SER A 75 -2.79 -4.79 15.74
C SER A 75 -1.59 -5.62 15.26
N ALA A 76 -1.10 -5.37 14.04
CA ALA A 76 -0.10 -6.20 13.38
C ALA A 76 1.23 -5.49 13.09
N TYR A 77 1.20 -4.21 12.77
CA TYR A 77 2.35 -3.51 12.16
C TYR A 77 2.87 -2.31 12.96
N GLY A 78 2.20 -1.97 14.07
CA GLY A 78 2.43 -0.72 14.80
C GLY A 78 1.83 0.51 14.09
N ALA A 79 2.10 1.69 14.63
CA ALA A 79 1.69 2.96 14.03
C ALA A 79 2.53 3.27 12.79
N PHE A 80 1.91 3.82 11.74
CA PHE A 80 2.61 4.27 10.55
C PHE A 80 1.80 5.29 9.76
N GLU A 81 2.49 5.94 8.82
CA GLU A 81 1.91 6.80 7.80
C GLU A 81 2.36 6.31 6.43
N GLU A 82 1.50 6.48 5.44
CA GLU A 82 1.81 6.18 4.05
C GLU A 82 1.18 7.18 3.09
N ALA A 83 1.85 7.40 1.97
CA ALA A 83 1.30 8.07 0.80
C ALA A 83 1.24 7.09 -0.37
N VAL A 84 0.21 7.16 -1.20
CA VAL A 84 -0.03 6.19 -2.29
C VAL A 84 -0.46 6.91 -3.55
N VAL A 85 -0.03 6.37 -4.69
CA VAL A 85 -0.58 6.71 -6.01
C VAL A 85 -1.21 5.49 -6.65
N GLN A 86 -2.49 5.62 -7.01
CA GLN A 86 -3.24 4.60 -7.75
C GLN A 86 -3.77 5.15 -9.08
N MET A 87 -3.91 4.27 -10.06
CA MET A 87 -4.49 4.60 -11.36
C MET A 87 -5.70 3.70 -11.62
N ALA A 88 -6.80 4.32 -12.04
CA ALA A 88 -7.96 3.56 -12.51
C ALA A 88 -7.57 2.83 -13.79
N CYS A 89 -7.81 1.53 -13.81
CA CYS A 89 -7.41 0.64 -14.89
C CYS A 89 -8.43 -0.49 -15.07
N ARG A 90 -8.30 -1.21 -16.18
CA ARG A 90 -9.09 -2.38 -16.52
C ARG A 90 -8.22 -3.63 -16.56
N PHE A 91 -8.69 -4.70 -15.94
CA PHE A 91 -8.16 -6.05 -16.09
C PHE A 91 -9.24 -6.93 -16.73
N GLY A 92 -9.04 -7.31 -17.99
CA GLY A 92 -10.10 -7.99 -18.76
C GLY A 92 -11.32 -7.09 -18.97
N ASP A 93 -12.47 -7.47 -18.44
CA ASP A 93 -13.72 -6.70 -18.46
C ASP A 93 -13.95 -5.89 -17.17
N ARG A 94 -13.10 -6.04 -16.15
CA ARG A 94 -13.31 -5.47 -14.83
C ARG A 94 -12.50 -4.21 -14.61
N MET A 95 -13.19 -3.12 -14.27
CA MET A 95 -12.57 -1.89 -13.77
C MET A 95 -12.04 -2.10 -12.35
N GLY A 96 -10.98 -1.38 -12.00
CA GLY A 96 -10.40 -1.33 -10.66
C GLY A 96 -9.28 -0.30 -10.58
N TRP A 97 -8.45 -0.42 -9.54
CA TRP A 97 -7.39 0.53 -9.25
C TRP A 97 -6.05 -0.17 -9.05
N TYR A 98 -5.05 0.15 -9.87
CA TYR A 98 -3.71 -0.40 -9.69
C TYR A 98 -2.90 0.48 -8.73
N CYS A 99 -2.39 -0.13 -7.66
CA CYS A 99 -1.50 0.54 -6.72
C CYS A 99 -0.07 0.51 -7.24
N SER A 100 0.45 1.68 -7.63
CA SER A 100 1.74 1.78 -8.33
C SER A 100 2.92 2.00 -7.38
N HIS A 101 2.76 2.86 -6.38
CA HIS A 101 3.81 3.27 -5.44
C HIS A 101 3.22 3.57 -4.08
N VAL A 102 3.93 3.18 -3.03
CA VAL A 102 3.59 3.49 -1.64
C VAL A 102 4.83 3.94 -0.90
N TRP A 103 4.87 5.21 -0.52
CA TRP A 103 5.83 5.75 0.44
C TRP A 103 5.35 5.40 1.84
N HIS A 104 6.18 4.77 2.65
CA HIS A 104 5.77 4.22 3.94
C HIS A 104 6.88 4.37 4.98
N ASN A 105 6.54 4.65 6.24
CA ASN A 105 7.53 4.83 7.30
C ASN A 105 7.57 3.69 8.34
N GLY A 106 6.60 2.77 8.36
CA GLY A 106 6.58 1.58 9.23
C GLY A 106 7.22 0.32 8.62
N PRO A 107 8.32 -0.22 9.17
CA PRO A 107 9.04 -1.36 8.56
C PRO A 107 8.22 -2.66 8.50
N ALA A 108 7.45 -2.98 9.55
CA ALA A 108 6.60 -4.18 9.56
C ALA A 108 5.49 -4.11 8.50
N GLY A 109 4.89 -2.92 8.32
CA GLY A 109 3.88 -2.69 7.29
C GLY A 109 4.44 -2.78 5.87
N ILE A 110 5.69 -2.36 5.66
CA ILE A 110 6.41 -2.53 4.38
C ILE A 110 6.59 -4.03 4.08
N ALA A 111 7.17 -4.77 5.03
CA ALA A 111 7.42 -6.21 4.86
C ALA A 111 6.13 -6.97 4.55
N ALA A 112 5.13 -6.86 5.43
CA ALA A 112 3.84 -7.54 5.25
C ALA A 112 3.13 -7.12 3.96
N GLY A 113 3.15 -5.82 3.64
CA GLY A 113 2.54 -5.28 2.42
C GLY A 113 3.09 -5.91 1.14
N ARG A 114 4.43 -6.09 1.09
CA ARG A 114 5.15 -6.67 -0.05
C ARG A 114 5.01 -8.19 -0.11
N GLU A 115 5.23 -8.86 1.03
CA GLU A 115 5.33 -10.31 1.11
C GLU A 115 3.97 -11.02 1.07
N ILE A 116 2.91 -10.42 1.60
CA ILE A 116 1.56 -10.98 1.53
C ILE A 116 0.91 -10.57 0.20
N TYR A 117 0.81 -9.26 -0.05
CA TYR A 117 -0.08 -8.70 -1.07
C TYR A 117 0.62 -8.23 -2.35
N GLY A 118 1.95 -8.07 -2.35
CA GLY A 118 2.66 -7.44 -3.47
C GLY A 118 2.46 -5.93 -3.56
N THR A 119 2.10 -5.26 -2.46
CA THR A 119 1.99 -3.79 -2.45
C THR A 119 3.39 -3.19 -2.64
N PRO A 120 3.59 -2.23 -3.57
CA PRO A 120 4.91 -1.67 -3.91
C PRO A 120 5.37 -0.64 -2.86
N LYS A 121 5.50 -1.10 -1.62
CA LYS A 121 5.94 -0.28 -0.49
C LYS A 121 7.46 -0.16 -0.47
N PHE A 122 7.93 1.04 -0.13
CA PHE A 122 9.34 1.32 0.17
C PHE A 122 9.44 2.32 1.32
N MET A 123 10.57 2.27 2.02
CA MET A 123 10.84 3.15 3.15
C MET A 123 10.99 4.60 2.66
N ALA A 124 10.29 5.52 3.31
CA ALA A 124 10.28 6.94 2.95
C ALA A 124 10.06 7.82 4.19
N ASP A 125 10.45 9.09 4.06
CA ASP A 125 9.99 10.13 4.97
C ASP A 125 8.53 10.43 4.62
N VAL A 126 7.64 10.39 5.62
CA VAL A 126 6.21 10.65 5.45
C VAL A 126 5.75 11.56 6.59
N GLU A 127 5.02 12.61 6.25
CA GLU A 127 4.41 13.54 7.18
C GLU A 127 2.95 13.79 6.78
N ILE A 128 2.02 13.48 7.68
CA ILE A 128 0.59 13.75 7.50
C ILE A 128 0.08 14.62 8.65
N ALA A 129 -0.48 15.78 8.29
CA ALA A 129 -1.11 16.69 9.23
C ALA A 129 -2.56 16.99 8.83
N SER A 130 -3.42 17.16 9.83
CA SER A 130 -4.82 17.52 9.65
C SER A 130 -5.24 18.50 10.75
N SER A 131 -5.84 19.63 10.39
CA SER A 131 -6.34 20.63 11.34
C SER A 131 -7.58 21.34 10.78
N GLY A 132 -8.70 21.18 11.48
CA GLY A 132 -10.00 21.64 10.99
C GLY A 132 -10.31 21.01 9.62
N GLU A 133 -10.55 21.86 8.63
CA GLU A 133 -10.86 21.48 7.25
C GLU A 133 -9.61 21.25 6.40
N ASN A 134 -8.41 21.51 6.92
CA ASN A 134 -7.16 21.40 6.15
C ASN A 134 -6.49 20.05 6.40
N ALA A 135 -5.97 19.44 5.34
CA ALA A 135 -5.09 18.28 5.42
C ALA A 135 -3.89 18.43 4.49
N SER A 136 -2.74 17.94 4.93
CA SER A 136 -1.51 17.87 4.13
C SER A 136 -0.85 16.50 4.27
N THR A 137 -0.38 15.97 3.15
CA THR A 137 0.47 14.76 3.08
C THR A 137 1.71 15.11 2.28
N LYS A 138 2.89 14.84 2.84
CA LYS A 138 4.16 14.96 2.13
C LYS A 138 4.94 13.67 2.30
N ALA A 139 5.48 13.14 1.21
CA ALA A 139 6.38 12.00 1.29
C ALA A 139 7.46 12.00 0.19
N GLY A 140 8.57 11.32 0.48
CA GLY A 140 9.64 11.07 -0.47
C GLY A 140 10.86 10.44 0.16
N THR A 141 11.91 10.25 -0.63
CA THR A 141 13.16 9.63 -0.20
C THR A 141 14.29 10.64 -0.17
N GLY A 142 15.22 10.48 0.78
CA GLY A 142 16.40 11.36 0.88
C GLY A 142 16.04 12.84 1.06
N GLY A 143 14.95 13.15 1.78
CA GLY A 143 14.47 14.52 2.00
C GLY A 143 13.83 15.19 0.77
N THR A 144 13.57 14.47 -0.31
CA THR A 144 12.82 14.98 -1.47
C THR A 144 11.32 14.94 -1.22
N GLY A 145 10.56 15.87 -1.81
CA GLY A 145 9.09 15.83 -1.82
C GLY A 145 8.59 15.24 -3.13
N GLU A 146 8.54 13.90 -3.21
CA GLU A 146 8.10 13.18 -4.42
C GLU A 146 6.58 13.22 -4.59
N ILE A 147 5.86 13.26 -3.47
CA ILE A 147 4.42 13.48 -3.41
C ILE A 147 4.09 14.53 -2.34
N GLU A 148 3.28 15.50 -2.73
CA GLU A 148 2.77 16.53 -1.84
C GLU A 148 1.30 16.80 -2.17
N ILE A 149 0.44 16.65 -1.18
CA ILE A 149 -1.01 16.80 -1.29
C ILE A 149 -1.43 17.83 -0.25
N THR A 150 -2.07 18.91 -0.68
CA THR A 150 -2.75 19.86 0.21
C THR A 150 -4.21 19.93 -0.20
N SER A 151 -5.12 19.76 0.74
CA SER A 151 -6.56 19.81 0.48
C SER A 151 -7.32 20.53 1.58
N GLN A 152 -8.47 21.08 1.19
CA GLN A 152 -9.50 21.59 2.09
C GLN A 152 -10.78 20.79 1.91
N THR A 153 -11.38 20.35 3.00
CA THR A 153 -12.64 19.59 3.01
C THR A 153 -13.66 20.29 3.92
N PRO A 154 -14.28 21.40 3.45
CA PRO A 154 -15.23 22.17 4.25
C PRO A 154 -16.58 21.46 4.40
N ASP A 155 -16.93 20.62 3.42
CA ASP A 155 -18.21 19.91 3.39
C ASP A 155 -18.09 18.55 4.08
N PRO A 156 -18.90 18.27 5.13
CA PRO A 156 -18.92 16.96 5.76
C PRO A 156 -19.41 15.89 4.77
N ALA A 157 -18.63 14.81 4.65
CA ALA A 157 -19.01 13.63 3.89
C ALA A 157 -19.81 12.64 4.76
N THR A 158 -20.67 11.86 4.11
CA THR A 158 -21.38 10.72 4.68
C THR A 158 -20.72 9.41 4.22
N PRO A 159 -21.00 8.26 4.87
CA PRO A 159 -20.52 6.97 4.39
C PRO A 159 -20.87 6.66 2.92
N GLN A 160 -21.94 7.25 2.39
CA GLN A 160 -22.38 7.11 1.00
C GLN A 160 -21.46 7.84 0.02
N ASP A 161 -20.71 8.85 0.48
CA ASP A 161 -19.78 9.62 -0.34
C ASP A 161 -18.40 8.95 -0.45
N LEU A 162 -18.17 7.86 0.29
CA LEU A 162 -16.93 7.10 0.22
C LEU A 162 -16.75 6.50 -1.19
N PRO A 163 -15.61 6.75 -1.85
CA PRO A 163 -15.38 6.22 -3.17
C PRO A 163 -15.21 4.70 -3.14
N ASP A 164 -15.77 4.02 -4.13
CA ASP A 164 -15.46 2.62 -4.38
C ASP A 164 -14.09 2.48 -5.06
N LEU A 165 -13.12 1.98 -4.31
CA LEU A 165 -11.76 1.71 -4.77
C LEU A 165 -11.51 0.22 -5.02
N ALA A 166 -12.55 -0.61 -5.01
CA ALA A 166 -12.46 -2.03 -5.30
C ALA A 166 -12.69 -2.33 -6.80
N PRO A 167 -12.09 -3.42 -7.33
CA PRO A 167 -10.94 -4.13 -6.79
C PRO A 167 -9.68 -3.25 -6.86
N SER A 168 -8.80 -3.44 -5.87
CA SER A 168 -7.47 -2.84 -5.88
C SER A 168 -6.44 -3.89 -6.31
N TRP A 169 -5.80 -3.64 -7.45
CA TRP A 169 -4.83 -4.53 -8.09
C TRP A 169 -3.41 -4.24 -7.60
N ARG A 170 -2.64 -5.31 -7.44
CA ARG A 170 -1.21 -5.29 -7.09
C ARG A 170 -0.48 -6.28 -7.99
N LEU A 171 0.78 -6.01 -8.29
CA LEU A 171 1.68 -6.96 -8.95
C LEU A 171 2.66 -7.47 -7.90
N LYS A 172 2.59 -8.76 -7.56
CA LYS A 172 3.50 -9.38 -6.58
C LYS A 172 4.66 -10.05 -7.30
N VAL A 173 5.85 -9.50 -7.10
CA VAL A 173 7.11 -10.04 -7.64
C VAL A 173 8.08 -10.34 -6.51
N ILE A 174 8.50 -11.59 -6.38
CA ILE A 174 9.58 -12.02 -5.48
C ILE A 174 10.69 -12.63 -6.34
N PRO A 175 11.93 -12.11 -6.29
CA PRO A 175 13.04 -12.63 -7.09
C PRO A 175 13.50 -14.01 -6.57
N ARG A 176 14.10 -14.79 -7.46
CA ARG A 176 14.87 -16.00 -7.09
C ARG A 176 16.29 -15.60 -6.66
N ALA A 177 16.91 -16.42 -5.81
CA ALA A 177 18.26 -16.16 -5.30
C ALA A 177 19.38 -16.66 -6.24
N ASP A 178 19.07 -17.60 -7.14
CA ASP A 178 20.03 -18.33 -7.97
C ASP A 178 20.21 -17.76 -9.39
N GLY A 179 19.56 -16.65 -9.72
CA GLY A 179 19.70 -15.99 -11.02
C GLY A 179 18.70 -14.87 -11.27
N PRO A 180 18.72 -14.26 -12.47
CA PRO A 180 17.73 -13.26 -12.84
C PRO A 180 16.32 -13.86 -12.98
N GLY A 181 15.30 -13.11 -12.56
CA GLY A 181 13.89 -13.44 -12.74
C GLY A 181 13.11 -13.67 -11.43
N PRO A 182 11.80 -13.93 -11.53
CA PRO A 182 10.94 -14.14 -10.37
C PRO A 182 10.92 -15.61 -9.90
N ALA A 183 10.94 -15.81 -8.59
CA ALA A 183 10.41 -17.00 -7.94
C ALA A 183 8.87 -16.94 -7.86
N ILE A 184 8.30 -15.75 -7.67
CA ILE A 184 6.86 -15.47 -7.71
C ILE A 184 6.60 -14.28 -8.61
N LYS A 185 5.61 -14.40 -9.51
CA LYS A 185 5.03 -13.31 -10.30
C LYS A 185 3.54 -13.57 -10.48
N GLN A 186 2.69 -12.74 -9.87
CA GLN A 186 1.23 -12.82 -9.92
C GLN A 186 0.59 -11.44 -9.83
#